data_AF-A0A7H8N4A0-F1
#
_entry.id   AF-A0A7H8N4A0-F1
#
_cell.length_a   1.000
_cell.length_b   1.000
_cell.length_c   1.000
_cell.angle_alpha   90.00
_cell.angle_beta   90.00
_cell.angle_gamma   90.00
#
_symmetry.space_group_name_H-M   'P 1'
#
loop_
_entity.id
_entity.type
_entity.pdbx_description
1 polymer ?
#
loop_
_entity_poly.entity_id
_entity_poly.type
_entity_poly.pdbx_seq_one_letter_code
_entity_poly.pdbx_strand_id
1 'polypeptide(L)'
;MTDDPFADTSPWDDPTTPPLTETPVTAPAPAPNAPAPFKIGLTVKAGPDYGAEWLTPAVYGHTAIETAARGVELLAAMKEKGLIEHNARFAQYTRDQYKGGANSTPKRFENGKVVAAPSSSDYTCEHGQRTFKDGGSWAAYFCGGRGLDKSAQCSPMWRQKDGTYRTN
;
A
#
# COMPACT_ATOMS: atom_id res chain seq x y z
N MET A 1 5.13 62.55 47.90
CA MET A 1 4.36 62.65 46.65
C MET A 1 5.38 62.64 45.54
N THR A 2 5.46 61.54 44.82
CA THR A 2 6.37 61.37 43.69
C THR A 2 5.51 60.70 42.63
N ASP A 3 5.01 61.50 41.70
CA ASP A 3 4.32 61.03 40.51
C ASP A 3 5.33 60.29 39.64
N ASP A 4 5.05 59.02 39.35
CA ASP A 4 5.89 58.19 38.49
C ASP A 4 5.67 58.59 37.01
N PRO A 5 6.70 59.13 36.33
CA PRO A 5 6.58 59.59 34.94
C PRO A 5 6.55 58.45 33.92
N PHE A 6 6.53 57.18 34.35
CA PHE A 6 6.36 56.01 33.49
C PHE A 6 4.98 55.34 33.63
N ALA A 7 4.00 56.02 34.24
CA ALA A 7 2.59 55.66 34.14
C ALA A 7 2.03 55.97 32.72
N ASP A 8 2.66 55.39 31.69
CA ASP A 8 2.17 55.34 30.32
C ASP A 8 1.06 54.29 30.25
N THR A 9 -0.18 54.66 30.56
CA THR A 9 -1.34 53.92 30.07
C THR A 9 -1.63 54.43 28.66
N SER A 10 -1.43 53.56 27.67
CA SER A 10 -1.64 53.91 26.27
C SER A 10 -3.15 54.02 26.02
N PRO A 11 -3.63 55.05 25.29
CA PRO A 11 -5.04 55.16 24.92
C PRO A 11 -5.49 54.07 23.92
N TRP A 12 -4.58 53.17 23.52
CA TRP A 12 -4.82 52.00 22.67
C TRP A 12 -4.77 50.67 23.43
N ASP A 13 -4.69 50.70 24.77
CA ASP A 13 -4.86 49.49 25.57
C ASP A 13 -6.32 49.01 25.41
N ASP A 14 -6.52 48.01 24.57
CA ASP A 14 -7.82 47.36 24.35
C ASP A 14 -8.41 46.89 25.69
N PRO A 15 -9.74 47.00 25.91
CA PRO A 15 -10.35 46.53 27.13
C PRO A 15 -10.04 45.04 27.32
N THR A 16 -9.36 44.74 28.43
CA THR A 16 -9.03 43.38 28.87
C THR A 16 -10.25 42.47 28.70
N THR A 17 -10.15 41.54 27.76
CA THR A 17 -11.15 40.47 27.63
C THR A 17 -11.21 39.75 28.97
N PRO A 18 -12.38 39.62 29.61
CA PRO A 18 -12.46 38.87 30.86
C PRO A 18 -11.96 37.44 30.61
N PRO A 19 -11.25 36.82 31.57
CA PRO A 19 -10.75 35.47 31.39
C PRO A 19 -11.91 34.55 31.00
N LEU A 20 -11.75 33.86 29.86
CA LEU A 20 -12.63 32.77 29.48
C LEU A 20 -12.70 31.81 30.66
N THR A 21 -13.89 31.62 31.20
CA THR A 21 -14.17 30.54 32.14
C THR A 21 -13.71 29.24 31.49
N GLU A 22 -12.62 28.66 32.00
CA GLU A 22 -12.17 27.35 31.58
C GLU A 22 -13.31 26.35 31.82
N THR A 23 -13.99 25.94 30.74
CA THR A 23 -14.81 24.73 30.79
C THR A 23 -13.93 23.61 31.31
N PRO A 24 -14.36 22.87 32.36
CA PRO A 24 -13.56 21.78 32.88
C PRO A 24 -13.28 20.81 31.73
N VAL A 25 -12.00 20.61 31.43
CA VAL A 25 -11.55 19.54 30.55
C VAL A 25 -11.94 18.25 31.25
N THR A 26 -13.04 17.63 30.81
CA THR A 26 -13.44 16.31 31.26
C THR A 26 -12.26 15.38 31.01
N ALA A 27 -11.62 14.92 32.09
CA ALA A 27 -10.57 13.91 32.00
C ALA A 27 -11.12 12.70 31.22
N PRO A 28 -10.34 12.11 30.30
CA PRO A 28 -10.79 10.94 29.57
C PRO A 28 -11.24 9.87 30.57
N ALA A 29 -12.45 9.33 30.34
CA ALA A 29 -12.99 8.28 31.19
C ALA A 29 -11.97 7.13 31.29
N PRO A 30 -11.79 6.54 32.48
CA PRO A 30 -10.82 5.46 32.68
C PRO A 30 -11.12 4.32 31.70
N ALA A 31 -10.07 3.79 31.08
CA ALA A 31 -10.19 2.71 30.12
C ALA A 31 -10.93 1.51 30.77
N PRO A 32 -11.91 0.90 30.09
CA PRO A 32 -12.64 -0.23 30.64
C PRO A 32 -11.68 -1.40 30.95
N ASN A 33 -11.74 -1.95 32.16
CA ASN A 33 -10.90 -3.08 32.60
C ASN A 33 -11.19 -4.42 31.90
N ALA A 34 -12.16 -4.46 30.98
CA ALA A 34 -12.50 -5.65 30.21
C ALA A 34 -11.69 -5.70 28.90
N PRO A 35 -11.39 -6.90 28.34
CA PRO A 35 -10.80 -6.98 27.01
C PRO A 35 -11.69 -6.28 25.97
N ALA A 36 -11.07 -5.52 25.06
CA ALA A 36 -11.77 -4.86 23.96
C ALA A 36 -12.49 -5.90 23.07
N PRO A 37 -13.84 -5.89 22.99
CA PRO A 37 -14.61 -6.90 22.27
C PRO A 37 -14.52 -6.78 20.75
N PHE A 38 -14.14 -5.62 20.19
CA PHE A 38 -14.04 -5.41 18.75
C PHE A 38 -12.58 -5.50 18.29
N LYS A 39 -12.36 -6.17 17.15
CA LYS A 39 -11.07 -6.28 16.46
C LYS A 39 -11.26 -6.01 14.98
N ILE A 40 -10.43 -5.14 14.41
CA ILE A 40 -10.30 -4.96 12.96
C ILE A 40 -8.91 -5.43 12.55
N GLY A 41 -8.87 -6.44 11.67
CA GLY A 41 -7.65 -6.84 10.96
C GLY A 41 -7.57 -6.12 9.62
N LEU A 42 -6.42 -5.53 9.33
CA LEU A 42 -6.15 -4.87 8.06
C LEU A 42 -5.14 -5.73 7.29
N THR A 43 -5.30 -5.87 5.98
CA THR A 43 -4.28 -6.46 5.12
C THR A 43 -3.87 -5.43 4.09
N VAL A 44 -2.65 -4.93 4.23
CA VAL A 44 -2.10 -3.89 3.34
C VAL A 44 -1.07 -4.55 2.43
N LYS A 45 -1.19 -4.28 1.12
CA LYS A 45 -0.23 -4.70 0.12
C LYS A 45 0.55 -3.50 -0.40
N ALA A 46 1.81 -3.40 -0.01
CA ALA A 46 2.60 -2.18 -0.08
C ALA A 46 3.58 -2.15 -1.28
N GLY A 47 3.10 -2.07 -2.52
CA GLY A 47 3.99 -1.95 -3.69
C GLY A 47 3.27 -1.61 -4.99
N PRO A 48 3.95 -0.92 -5.95
CA PRO A 48 3.34 -0.36 -7.16
C PRO A 48 2.67 -1.41 -8.07
N ASP A 49 3.07 -2.68 -7.97
CA ASP A 49 2.55 -3.76 -8.82
C ASP A 49 1.82 -4.86 -8.05
N TYR A 50 1.38 -4.59 -6.81
CA TYR A 50 0.95 -5.66 -5.89
C TYR A 50 2.05 -6.73 -5.70
N GLY A 51 3.32 -6.40 -5.92
CA GLY A 51 4.45 -7.32 -5.75
C GLY A 51 4.83 -7.51 -4.28
N ALA A 52 4.52 -6.53 -3.44
CA ALA A 52 4.98 -6.48 -2.06
C ALA A 52 4.22 -7.38 -1.09
N GLU A 53 4.89 -7.61 0.02
CA GLU A 53 4.59 -8.47 1.13
C GLU A 53 3.45 -7.86 1.92
N TRP A 54 2.69 -8.75 2.55
CA TRP A 54 1.48 -8.36 3.25
C TRP A 54 1.85 -7.87 4.63
N LEU A 55 1.36 -6.70 4.99
CA LEU A 55 1.32 -6.25 6.37
C LEU A 55 -0.08 -6.57 6.91
N THR A 56 -0.15 -7.32 8.01
CA THR A 56 -1.42 -7.72 8.63
C THR A 56 -1.60 -7.12 10.03
N PRO A 57 -1.63 -5.78 10.17
CA PRO A 57 -1.84 -5.18 11.49
C PRO A 57 -3.28 -5.39 11.97
N ALA A 58 -3.46 -5.31 13.29
CA ALA A 58 -4.76 -5.36 13.90
C ALA A 58 -4.91 -4.29 14.98
N VAL A 59 -6.10 -3.72 15.08
CA VAL A 59 -6.50 -2.80 16.15
C VAL A 59 -7.68 -3.38 16.91
N TYR A 60 -7.77 -3.00 18.18
CA TYR A 60 -8.83 -3.41 19.08
C TYR A 60 -9.50 -2.16 19.66
N GLY A 61 -10.78 -2.25 20.00
CA GLY A 61 -11.53 -1.15 20.64
C GLY A 61 -12.77 -1.64 21.39
N HIS A 62 -13.32 -0.78 22.23
CA HIS A 62 -14.52 -1.06 23.02
C HIS A 62 -15.81 -0.79 22.25
N THR A 63 -15.73 -0.01 21.17
CA THR A 63 -16.80 0.15 20.19
C THR A 63 -16.30 -0.05 18.77
N ALA A 64 -17.22 -0.35 17.84
CA ALA A 64 -16.87 -0.49 16.42
C ALA A 64 -16.31 0.82 15.82
N ILE A 65 -16.88 1.98 16.18
CA ILE A 65 -16.46 3.30 15.68
C ILE A 65 -15.04 3.62 16.15
N GLU A 66 -14.77 3.45 17.45
CA GLU A 66 -13.43 3.62 18.02
C GLU A 66 -12.41 2.69 17.35
N THR A 67 -12.77 1.42 17.14
CA THR A 67 -11.87 0.45 16.50
C THR A 67 -11.54 0.87 15.06
N ALA A 68 -12.51 1.41 14.32
CA ALA A 68 -12.28 1.93 12.97
C ALA A 68 -11.37 3.16 12.98
N ALA A 69 -11.60 4.11 13.90
CA ALA A 69 -10.76 5.30 14.05
C ALA A 69 -9.30 4.93 14.34
N ARG A 70 -9.07 4.00 15.26
CA ARG A 70 -7.74 3.43 15.55
C ARG A 70 -7.10 2.78 14.32
N GLY A 71 -7.91 2.16 13.46
CA GLY A 71 -7.44 1.59 12.19
C GLY A 71 -6.88 2.66 11.26
N VAL A 72 -7.55 3.81 11.15
CA VAL A 72 -7.08 4.97 10.36
C VAL A 72 -5.80 5.54 10.95
N GLU A 73 -5.77 5.76 12.27
CA GLU A 73 -4.59 6.26 12.97
C GLU A 73 -3.38 5.33 12.80
N LEU A 74 -3.59 4.01 12.90
CA LEU A 74 -2.53 3.03 12.68
C LEU A 74 -1.97 3.11 11.25
N LEU A 75 -2.84 3.18 10.24
CA LEU A 75 -2.39 3.31 8.85
C LEU A 75 -1.61 4.61 8.62
N ALA A 76 -2.06 5.72 9.21
CA ALA A 76 -1.36 7.00 9.14
C ALA A 76 0.01 6.92 9.82
N ALA A 77 0.10 6.34 11.01
CA ALA A 77 1.34 6.16 11.75
C ALA A 77 2.32 5.24 11.01
N MET A 78 1.84 4.15 10.39
CA MET A 78 2.67 3.25 9.60
C MET A 78 3.32 3.97 8.40
N LYS A 79 2.57 4.86 7.74
CA LYS A 79 3.09 5.72 6.68
C LYS A 79 4.10 6.72 7.22
N GLU A 80 3.75 7.46 8.29
CA GLU A 80 4.63 8.48 8.87
C GLU A 80 5.97 7.91 9.34
N LYS A 81 5.96 6.72 9.95
CA LYS A 81 7.17 6.03 10.42
C LYS A 81 7.92 5.28 9.32
N GLY A 82 7.46 5.32 8.07
CA GLY A 82 8.11 4.66 6.95
C GLY A 82 8.08 3.13 7.02
N LEU A 83 7.16 2.55 7.81
CA LEU A 83 7.09 1.10 8.02
C LEU A 83 6.74 0.37 6.71
N ILE A 84 5.91 1.01 5.88
CA ILE A 84 5.49 0.52 4.58
C ILE A 84 6.71 0.40 3.65
N GLU A 85 7.51 1.46 3.57
CA GLU A 85 8.72 1.53 2.76
C GLU A 85 9.79 0.56 3.28
N HIS A 86 9.95 0.45 4.59
CA HIS A 86 10.91 -0.47 5.19
C HIS A 86 10.56 -1.92 4.91
N ASN A 87 9.28 -2.30 5.07
CA ASN A 87 8.80 -3.63 4.73
C ASN A 87 9.06 -3.96 3.26
N ALA A 88 8.76 -3.03 2.33
CA ALA A 88 9.01 -3.20 0.90
C ALA A 88 10.51 -3.37 0.55
N ARG A 89 11.42 -2.71 1.28
CA ARG A 89 12.86 -2.90 1.12
C ARG A 89 13.34 -4.25 1.66
N PHE A 90 12.88 -4.64 2.86
CA PHE A 90 13.26 -5.90 3.49
C PHE A 90 12.78 -7.12 2.69
N ALA A 91 11.55 -7.03 2.23
CA ALA A 91 10.97 -7.87 1.20
C ALA A 91 11.87 -8.05 -0.03
N GLN A 92 12.25 -6.93 -0.65
CA GLN A 92 13.07 -6.95 -1.85
C GLN A 92 14.42 -7.60 -1.56
N TYR A 93 15.06 -7.23 -0.46
CA TYR A 93 16.28 -7.89 0.02
C TYR A 93 16.10 -9.41 0.14
N THR A 94 15.00 -9.88 0.73
CA THR A 94 14.73 -11.33 0.88
C THR A 94 14.55 -12.03 -0.46
N ARG A 95 13.92 -11.37 -1.45
CA ARG A 95 13.82 -11.88 -2.82
C ARG A 95 15.18 -11.97 -3.49
N ASP A 96 15.97 -10.90 -3.38
CA ASP A 96 17.30 -10.77 -3.98
C ASP A 96 18.28 -11.80 -3.39
N GLN A 97 18.10 -12.17 -2.12
CA GLN A 97 18.85 -13.23 -1.44
C GLN A 97 18.31 -14.65 -1.72
N TYR A 98 17.56 -14.84 -2.83
CA TYR A 98 17.12 -16.14 -3.38
C TYR A 98 16.12 -16.97 -2.55
N LYS A 99 15.38 -16.39 -1.58
CA LYS A 99 14.39 -17.15 -0.78
C LYS A 99 12.92 -16.96 -1.14
N GLY A 100 12.59 -16.11 -2.10
CA GLY A 100 11.17 -15.82 -2.41
C GLY A 100 10.86 -15.15 -3.74
N GLY A 101 11.80 -15.16 -4.69
CA GLY A 101 11.61 -14.55 -6.01
C GLY A 101 10.61 -15.33 -6.87
N ALA A 102 9.32 -15.23 -6.57
CA ALA A 102 8.30 -15.50 -7.57
C ALA A 102 8.36 -14.35 -8.58
N ASN A 103 8.88 -14.61 -9.78
CA ASN A 103 8.78 -13.74 -10.95
C ASN A 103 7.30 -13.50 -11.29
N SER A 104 6.62 -12.66 -10.52
CA SER A 104 5.24 -12.29 -10.80
C SER A 104 5.28 -11.10 -11.74
N THR A 105 4.80 -11.32 -12.97
CA THR A 105 4.50 -10.26 -13.94
C THR A 105 3.80 -9.09 -13.24
N PRO A 106 4.22 -7.83 -13.46
CA PRO A 106 3.59 -6.67 -12.84
C PRO A 106 2.08 -6.71 -13.07
N LYS A 107 1.28 -6.29 -12.08
CA LYS A 107 -0.19 -6.28 -12.17
C LYS A 107 -0.70 -4.86 -12.02
N ARG A 108 -1.71 -4.49 -12.80
CA ARG A 108 -2.41 -3.20 -12.74
C ARG A 108 -3.87 -3.38 -12.34
N PHE A 109 -4.50 -2.34 -11.83
CA PHE A 109 -5.92 -2.36 -11.47
C PHE A 109 -6.74 -1.70 -12.58
N GLU A 110 -7.69 -2.44 -13.17
CA GLU A 110 -8.58 -1.94 -14.20
C GLU A 110 -10.01 -2.42 -13.92
N ASN A 111 -10.97 -1.50 -13.94
CA ASN A 111 -12.41 -1.80 -13.78
C ASN A 111 -12.74 -2.67 -12.56
N GLY A 112 -12.13 -2.39 -11.41
CA GLY A 112 -12.41 -3.11 -10.17
C GLY A 112 -11.72 -4.49 -10.06
N LYS A 113 -10.85 -4.85 -11.00
CA LYS A 113 -10.15 -6.14 -11.02
C LYS A 113 -8.64 -5.95 -11.21
N VAL A 114 -7.86 -6.83 -10.58
CA VAL A 114 -6.41 -6.90 -10.77
C VAL A 114 -6.15 -7.66 -12.08
N VAL A 115 -5.53 -7.00 -13.05
CA VAL A 115 -5.13 -7.59 -14.33
C VAL A 115 -3.60 -7.61 -14.45
N ALA A 116 -3.03 -8.61 -15.11
CA ALA A 116 -1.60 -8.60 -15.41
C ALA A 116 -1.29 -7.44 -16.37
N ALA A 117 -0.26 -6.66 -16.08
CA ALA A 117 0.27 -5.67 -17.00
C ALA A 117 0.69 -6.38 -18.30
N PRO A 118 0.46 -5.77 -19.47
CA PRO A 118 0.98 -6.31 -20.72
C PRO A 118 2.50 -6.45 -20.59
N SER A 119 3.03 -7.67 -20.70
CA SER A 119 4.47 -7.84 -20.77
C SER A 119 4.89 -7.29 -22.13
N SER A 120 5.64 -6.20 -22.14
CA SER A 120 6.26 -5.65 -23.35
C SER A 120 7.23 -6.69 -23.90
N SER A 121 6.75 -7.53 -24.80
CA SER A 121 7.59 -8.46 -25.54
C SER A 121 7.72 -7.97 -26.98
N ASP A 122 8.91 -8.07 -27.53
CA ASP A 122 9.17 -7.80 -28.96
C ASP A 122 8.58 -8.90 -29.86
N TYR A 123 8.07 -9.98 -29.26
CA TYR A 123 7.50 -11.12 -29.96
C TYR A 123 5.98 -10.98 -30.10
N THR A 124 5.54 -10.78 -31.34
CA THR A 124 4.13 -10.68 -31.70
C THR A 124 3.67 -11.90 -32.50
N CYS A 125 2.36 -12.07 -32.60
CA CYS A 125 1.72 -12.88 -33.63
C CYS A 125 0.55 -12.10 -34.22
N GLU A 126 -0.16 -12.70 -35.16
CA GLU A 126 -1.35 -12.10 -35.80
C GLU A 126 -2.46 -11.72 -34.79
N HIS A 127 -2.43 -12.33 -33.61
CA HIS A 127 -3.37 -12.05 -32.51
C HIS A 127 -2.85 -11.02 -31.50
N GLY A 128 -1.73 -10.34 -31.79
CA GLY A 128 -1.14 -9.29 -30.97
C GLY A 128 0.13 -9.72 -30.22
N GLN A 129 0.45 -9.03 -29.12
CA GLN A 129 1.64 -9.33 -28.32
C GLN A 129 1.56 -10.70 -27.66
N ARG A 130 2.68 -11.44 -27.70
CA ARG A 130 2.78 -12.72 -27.01
C ARG A 130 3.09 -12.53 -25.54
N THR A 131 2.55 -13.43 -24.71
CA THR A 131 2.78 -13.43 -23.26
C THR A 131 3.96 -14.32 -22.92
N PHE A 132 4.96 -13.76 -22.22
CA PHE A 132 6.10 -14.51 -21.72
C PHE A 132 5.72 -15.40 -20.52
N LYS A 133 6.28 -16.61 -20.46
CA LYS A 133 6.23 -17.51 -19.32
C LYS A 133 7.61 -18.12 -19.09
N ASP A 134 8.05 -18.14 -17.83
CA ASP A 134 9.29 -18.76 -17.38
C ASP A 134 8.97 -19.79 -16.29
N GLY A 135 9.44 -21.02 -16.50
CA GLY A 135 9.33 -22.13 -15.56
C GLY A 135 10.68 -22.56 -14.99
N GLY A 136 11.71 -21.71 -15.07
CA GLY A 136 13.08 -21.98 -14.64
C GLY A 136 13.84 -22.82 -15.67
N SER A 137 13.46 -24.10 -15.80
CA SER A 137 14.08 -25.02 -16.77
C SER A 137 13.62 -24.81 -18.21
N TRP A 138 12.52 -24.07 -18.42
CA TRP A 138 11.95 -23.74 -19.73
C TRP A 138 11.44 -22.29 -19.73
N ALA A 139 11.41 -21.68 -20.91
CA ALA A 139 10.72 -20.41 -21.11
C ALA A 139 10.08 -20.36 -22.50
N ALA A 140 8.95 -19.68 -22.64
CA ALA A 140 8.24 -19.57 -23.91
C ALA A 140 7.36 -18.32 -24.01
N TYR A 141 7.08 -17.92 -25.26
CA TYR A 141 6.09 -16.90 -25.60
C TYR A 141 4.82 -17.53 -26.16
N PHE A 142 3.69 -17.32 -25.49
CA PHE A 142 2.38 -17.84 -25.86
C PHE A 142 1.53 -16.80 -26.59
N CYS A 143 0.63 -17.26 -27.46
CA CYS A 143 -0.36 -16.39 -28.12
C CYS A 143 -1.14 -15.56 -27.08
N GLY A 144 -1.24 -14.25 -27.29
CA GLY A 144 -1.94 -13.33 -26.39
C GLY A 144 -3.46 -13.22 -26.64
N GLY A 145 -3.98 -13.89 -27.68
CA GLY A 145 -5.38 -13.85 -28.07
C GLY A 145 -6.31 -14.47 -27.03
N ARG A 146 -6.75 -13.66 -26.06
CA ARG A 146 -7.72 -14.08 -25.03
C ARG A 146 -9.07 -14.37 -25.67
N GLY A 147 -9.69 -15.49 -25.30
CA GLY A 147 -11.01 -15.89 -25.79
C GLY A 147 -11.01 -16.63 -27.12
N LEU A 148 -9.84 -16.83 -27.74
CA LEU A 148 -9.71 -17.72 -28.90
C LEU A 148 -9.72 -19.18 -28.46
N ASP A 149 -10.37 -20.01 -29.27
CA ASP A 149 -10.23 -21.46 -29.17
C ASP A 149 -8.76 -21.86 -29.28
N LYS A 150 -8.34 -22.93 -28.59
CA LYS A 150 -6.95 -23.39 -28.60
C LYS A 150 -6.44 -23.71 -30.01
N SER A 151 -7.31 -24.18 -30.90
CA SER A 151 -6.96 -24.47 -32.30
C SER A 151 -6.65 -23.21 -33.13
N ALA A 152 -7.17 -22.05 -32.73
CA ALA A 152 -6.89 -20.76 -33.35
C ALA A 152 -5.70 -20.03 -32.72
N GLN A 153 -5.11 -20.57 -31.65
CA GLN A 153 -3.94 -19.96 -31.01
C GLN A 153 -2.65 -20.35 -31.74
N CYS A 154 -1.77 -19.37 -31.97
CA CYS A 154 -0.46 -19.64 -32.56
C CYS A 154 0.38 -20.56 -31.67
N SER A 155 1.17 -21.44 -32.27
CA SER A 155 2.12 -22.30 -31.56
C SER A 155 3.04 -21.49 -30.63
N PRO A 156 3.36 -22.01 -29.43
CA PRO A 156 4.30 -21.36 -28.52
C PRO A 156 5.68 -21.22 -29.16
N MET A 157 6.36 -20.11 -28.87
CA MET A 157 7.77 -19.95 -29.23
C MET A 157 8.63 -20.35 -28.03
N TRP A 158 9.35 -21.45 -28.14
CA TRP A 158 10.15 -22.00 -27.06
C TRP A 158 11.55 -21.40 -27.05
N ARG A 159 12.09 -21.16 -25.85
CA ARG A 159 13.48 -20.76 -25.64
C ARG A 159 14.41 -21.86 -26.12
N GLN A 160 15.27 -21.51 -27.07
CA GLN A 160 16.32 -22.36 -27.61
C GLN A 160 17.57 -22.31 -26.71
N LYS A 161 18.51 -23.24 -26.93
CA LYS A 161 19.78 -23.27 -26.17
C LYS A 161 20.64 -22.02 -26.37
N ASP A 162 20.48 -21.34 -27.51
CA ASP A 162 21.16 -20.09 -27.85
C ASP A 162 20.47 -18.84 -27.27
N GLY A 163 19.39 -19.01 -26.50
CA GLY A 163 18.60 -17.92 -25.93
C GLY A 163 17.56 -17.31 -26.87
N THR A 164 17.51 -17.72 -28.15
CA THR A 164 16.49 -17.25 -29.09
C THR A 164 15.14 -17.93 -28.86
N TYR A 165 14.06 -17.33 -29.35
CA TYR A 165 12.71 -17.89 -29.28
C TYR A 165 12.20 -18.18 -30.68
N ARG A 166 11.75 -19.42 -30.90
CA ARG A 166 11.22 -19.87 -32.20
C ARG A 166 10.07 -20.85 -31.99
N THR A 167 9.13 -20.87 -32.92
CA THR A 167 8.14 -21.95 -32.97
C THR A 167 8.85 -23.25 -33.34
N ASN A 168 8.38 -24.37 -32.77
CA ASN A 168 8.78 -25.68 -33.27
C ASN A 168 8.21 -25.93 -34.66
#